data_AF-Q6XWZ7-F1
#
_entry.id   AF-Q6XWZ7-F1
#
_cell.length_a   1.000
_cell.length_b   1.000
_cell.length_c   1.000
_cell.angle_alpha   90.00
_cell.angle_beta   90.00
_cell.angle_gamma   90.00
#
_symmetry.space_group_name_H-M   'P 1'
#
loop_
_entity.id
_entity.type
_entity.pdbx_description
1 polymer ?
#
loop_
_entity_poly.entity_id
_entity_poly.type
_entity_poly.pdbx_seq_one_letter_code
_entity_poly.pdbx_strand_id
1 'polypeptide(L)'
;SSELLQLQKLEKINVRWCKRVEEVFETALEAAGRNGNSGSGSGFDESSQITTTTLVNLPNLREMKLQHLYTLRYIWKSNQWTAFEFPNLTRVDISFCNRLEHVFTSSMVGSLLQLQELDISWCNHMEEVIVKDADVSVEEDKERESDGKTNKEILVLPRLKSLILRGLPCLKGFSLGKEDFSFPLLDTLEFKYCPAITTFTKGNSATPQLKEIETRFGSFYAGEDINSSIIKIKQQ
;
A
#
# COMPACT_ATOMS: atom_id res chain seq x y z
N SER A 1 7.33 14.27 20.81
CA SER A 1 8.69 14.67 20.37
C SER A 1 9.75 13.59 20.67
N SER A 2 9.70 12.83 21.78
CA SER A 2 10.61 11.70 22.03
C SER A 2 10.25 10.40 21.30
N GLU A 3 8.95 10.12 21.09
CA GLU A 3 8.47 8.87 20.48
C GLU A 3 8.86 8.73 19.01
N LEU A 4 8.73 9.80 18.21
CA LEU A 4 9.19 9.84 16.81
C LEU A 4 10.70 9.56 16.69
N LEU A 5 11.51 10.07 17.62
CA LEU A 5 12.96 9.79 17.65
C LEU A 5 13.26 8.33 18.00
N GLN A 6 12.40 7.66 18.76
CA GLN A 6 12.53 6.22 19.03
C GLN A 6 12.13 5.38 17.81
N LEU A 7 11.08 5.79 17.08
CA LEU A 7 10.67 5.13 15.84
C LEU A 7 11.76 5.17 14.76
N GLN A 8 12.55 6.24 14.70
CA GLN A 8 13.68 6.32 13.77
C GLN A 8 14.78 5.28 14.04
N LYS A 9 14.85 4.69 15.24
CA LYS A 9 15.79 3.61 15.58
C LYS A 9 15.23 2.22 15.28
N LEU A 10 13.96 2.12 14.90
CA LEU A 10 13.29 0.85 14.71
C LEU A 10 13.81 0.16 13.47
N GLU A 11 14.45 -0.99 13.64
CA GLU A 11 14.96 -1.79 12.53
C GLU A 11 13.99 -2.88 12.07
N LYS A 12 13.19 -3.40 13.00
CA LYS A 12 12.28 -4.51 12.76
C LYS A 12 10.97 -4.32 13.51
N ILE A 13 9.87 -4.57 12.82
CA ILE A 13 8.54 -4.67 13.42
C ILE A 13 8.14 -6.14 13.35
N ASN A 14 7.86 -6.75 14.49
CA ASN A 14 7.37 -8.12 14.56
C ASN A 14 6.25 -8.20 15.57
N VAL A 15 5.01 -8.18 15.09
CA VAL A 15 3.80 -8.20 15.92
C VAL A 15 3.04 -9.46 15.60
N ARG A 16 2.79 -10.29 16.62
CA ARG A 16 2.17 -11.60 16.47
C ARG A 16 1.09 -11.84 17.50
N TRP A 17 -0.02 -12.44 17.06
CA TRP A 17 -1.09 -12.92 17.94
C TRP A 17 -1.75 -11.83 18.81
N CYS A 18 -1.67 -10.57 18.41
CA CYS A 18 -2.31 -9.46 19.14
C CYS A 18 -3.77 -9.31 18.69
N LYS A 19 -4.69 -9.70 19.58
CA LYS A 19 -6.14 -9.76 19.28
C LYS A 19 -6.88 -8.42 19.31
N ARG A 20 -6.20 -7.34 19.73
CA ARG A 20 -6.81 -6.01 19.95
C ARG A 20 -6.13 -4.89 19.17
N VAL A 21 -5.06 -5.20 18.43
CA VAL A 21 -4.36 -4.19 17.64
C VAL A 21 -5.22 -3.90 16.42
N GLU A 22 -5.72 -2.67 16.31
CA GLU A 22 -6.44 -2.19 15.14
C GLU A 22 -5.53 -1.35 14.23
N GLU A 23 -4.47 -0.77 14.80
CA GLU A 23 -3.55 0.15 14.14
C GLU A 23 -2.10 -0.12 14.61
N VAL A 24 -1.11 -0.13 13.70
CA VAL A 24 0.32 -0.27 14.09
C VAL A 24 0.96 1.09 14.38
N PHE A 25 0.65 2.10 13.58
CA PHE A 25 1.09 3.48 13.77
C PHE A 25 -0.10 4.42 13.89
N GLU A 26 -0.21 5.08 15.04
CA GLU A 26 -1.19 6.12 15.32
C GLU A 26 -0.69 7.47 14.78
N THR A 27 -1.54 8.20 14.04
CA THR A 27 -1.23 9.57 13.62
C THR A 27 -1.37 10.53 14.78
N ALA A 28 -0.26 11.12 15.21
CA ALA A 28 -0.21 12.02 16.36
C ALA A 28 -0.85 13.42 16.14
N LEU A 29 -1.69 13.62 15.11
CA LEU A 29 -2.20 14.95 14.75
C LEU A 29 -3.72 14.98 14.56
N GLU A 30 -4.47 15.02 15.66
CA GLU A 30 -5.84 15.55 15.66
C GLU A 30 -5.91 16.99 16.21
N ALA A 31 -4.77 17.61 16.56
CA ALA A 31 -4.76 18.89 17.27
C ALA A 31 -4.36 20.08 16.37
N ALA A 32 -5.29 20.53 15.52
CA ALA A 32 -5.32 21.92 15.06
C ALA A 32 -6.77 22.39 14.82
N GLY A 33 -7.52 22.48 15.93
CA GLY A 33 -8.55 23.48 16.19
C GLY A 33 -9.49 23.92 15.05
N ARG A 34 -10.65 23.27 14.99
CA ARG A 34 -11.94 23.96 14.76
C ARG A 34 -12.05 25.12 15.76
N ASN A 35 -11.64 26.33 15.39
CA ASN A 35 -12.07 27.52 16.10
C ASN A 35 -13.49 27.88 15.63
N GLY A 36 -14.48 27.26 16.25
CA GLY A 36 -15.83 27.81 16.29
C GLY A 36 -15.84 29.06 17.17
N ASN A 37 -15.37 30.19 16.63
CA ASN A 37 -15.60 31.49 17.26
C ASN A 37 -16.81 32.14 16.60
N SER A 38 -17.94 32.13 17.31
CA SER A 38 -19.09 32.95 16.99
C SER A 38 -18.69 34.43 17.10
N GLY A 39 -18.59 35.12 15.96
CA GLY A 39 -18.28 36.54 15.91
C GLY A 39 -18.53 37.10 14.52
N SER A 40 -19.60 37.86 14.39
CA SER A 40 -20.01 38.58 13.19
C SER A 40 -18.91 39.50 12.63
N GLY A 41 -18.73 39.53 11.31
CA GLY A 41 -18.09 40.66 10.62
C GLY A 41 -17.02 40.32 9.58
N SER A 42 -17.35 40.63 8.32
CA SER A 42 -16.48 41.07 7.22
C SER A 42 -15.28 40.22 6.77
N GLY A 43 -15.36 39.76 5.51
CA GLY A 43 -14.25 39.71 4.55
C GLY A 43 -13.16 38.67 4.83
N PHE A 44 -13.32 37.47 4.27
CA PHE A 44 -12.22 36.53 4.11
C PHE A 44 -11.88 36.43 2.62
N ASP A 45 -10.84 37.15 2.23
CA ASP A 45 -9.94 36.70 1.17
C ASP A 45 -8.68 36.13 1.85
N GLU A 46 -7.87 35.40 1.07
CA GLU A 46 -6.53 34.93 1.40
C GLU A 46 -6.41 33.46 1.87
N SER A 47 -6.48 32.56 0.86
CA SER A 47 -5.30 31.76 0.46
C SER A 47 -4.14 31.76 1.46
N SER A 48 -4.19 30.90 2.49
CA SER A 48 -3.01 30.39 3.22
C SER A 48 -3.43 29.34 4.28
N GLN A 49 -4.08 28.25 3.85
CA GLN A 49 -3.94 27.00 4.60
C GLN A 49 -2.72 26.27 4.03
N ILE A 50 -1.53 26.59 4.54
CA ILE A 50 -0.36 25.71 4.40
C ILE A 50 -0.64 24.51 5.29
N THR A 51 -1.38 23.54 4.77
CA THR A 51 -1.54 22.22 5.38
C THR A 51 -0.17 21.56 5.42
N THR A 52 0.45 21.56 6.60
CA THR A 52 1.78 21.00 6.82
C THR A 52 1.65 19.47 6.81
N THR A 53 2.05 18.82 5.72
CA THR A 53 2.15 17.35 5.67
C THR A 53 3.21 16.89 6.67
N THR A 54 2.81 16.09 7.65
CA THR A 54 3.70 15.44 8.59
C THR A 54 4.39 14.27 7.90
N LEU A 55 5.70 14.37 7.73
CA LEU A 55 6.52 13.30 7.19
C LEU A 55 7.04 12.40 8.31
N VAL A 56 6.60 11.14 8.32
CA VAL A 56 7.09 10.10 9.23
C VAL A 56 8.11 9.24 8.48
N ASN A 57 9.38 9.58 8.64
CA ASN A 57 10.48 8.81 8.06
C ASN A 57 10.98 7.76 9.06
N LEU A 58 10.97 6.48 8.66
CA LEU A 58 11.55 5.36 9.41
C LEU A 58 12.80 4.84 8.69
N PRO A 59 13.93 5.57 8.79
CA PRO A 59 15.08 5.33 7.93
C PRO A 59 15.80 4.02 8.23
N ASN A 60 15.64 3.43 9.42
CA ASN A 60 16.33 2.20 9.79
C ASN A 60 15.47 0.95 9.67
N LEU A 61 14.17 1.08 9.36
CA LEU A 61 13.27 -0.06 9.28
C LEU A 61 13.63 -0.92 8.07
N ARG A 62 13.97 -2.19 8.32
CA ARG A 62 14.39 -3.16 7.30
C ARG A 62 13.39 -4.28 7.10
N GLU A 63 12.66 -4.64 8.17
CA GLU A 63 11.79 -5.83 8.17
C GLU A 63 10.49 -5.55 8.91
N MET A 64 9.37 -5.91 8.30
CA MET A 64 8.06 -5.90 8.93
C MET A 64 7.42 -7.29 8.84
N LYS A 65 7.00 -7.80 10.00
CA LYS A 65 6.27 -9.05 10.18
C LYS A 65 5.02 -8.82 11.01
N LEU A 66 3.86 -8.98 10.39
CA LEU A 66 2.56 -8.82 11.03
C LEU A 66 1.77 -10.12 10.88
N GLN A 67 1.59 -10.86 11.98
CA GLN A 67 1.01 -12.20 11.89
C GLN A 67 -0.11 -12.40 12.91
N HIS A 68 -1.24 -12.97 12.47
CA HIS A 68 -2.39 -13.27 13.34
C HIS A 68 -2.96 -12.02 14.05
N LEU A 69 -3.04 -10.90 13.33
CA LEU A 69 -3.62 -9.64 13.80
C LEU A 69 -5.04 -9.47 13.25
N TYR A 70 -5.95 -10.31 13.72
CA TYR A 70 -7.29 -10.45 13.14
C TYR A 70 -8.15 -9.17 13.18
N THR A 71 -7.83 -8.22 14.07
CA THR A 71 -8.51 -6.93 14.20
C THR A 71 -7.81 -5.78 13.48
N LEU A 72 -6.60 -5.99 12.92
CA LEU A 72 -5.80 -4.94 12.31
C LEU A 72 -6.51 -4.38 11.07
N ARG A 73 -6.77 -3.07 11.07
CA ARG A 73 -7.41 -2.34 9.97
C ARG A 73 -6.41 -1.52 9.19
N TYR A 74 -5.44 -0.90 9.88
CA TYR A 74 -4.46 -0.01 9.27
C TYR A 74 -3.06 -0.32 9.79
N ILE A 75 -2.08 -0.52 8.92
CA ILE A 75 -0.67 -0.54 9.36
C ILE A 75 -0.25 0.90 9.69
N TRP A 76 -0.48 1.78 8.73
CA TRP A 76 -0.21 3.21 8.81
C TRP A 76 -1.54 3.90 8.54
N LYS A 77 -2.13 4.52 9.56
CA LYS A 77 -3.34 5.30 9.38
C LYS A 77 -2.97 6.57 8.62
N SER A 78 -2.91 6.51 7.30
CA SER A 78 -2.67 7.71 6.51
C SER A 78 -3.93 8.59 6.54
N ASN A 79 -3.72 9.88 6.64
CA ASN A 79 -4.72 10.88 6.31
C ASN A 79 -4.07 11.81 5.27
N GLN A 80 -4.84 12.73 4.68
CA GLN A 80 -4.29 13.66 3.67
C GLN A 80 -3.14 14.55 4.18
N TRP A 81 -2.77 14.46 5.46
CA TRP A 81 -1.72 15.23 6.11
C TRP A 81 -0.56 14.38 6.64
N THR A 82 -0.52 13.06 6.43
CA THR A 82 0.58 12.21 6.92
C THR A 82 1.16 11.36 5.80
N ALA A 83 2.46 11.47 5.58
CA ALA A 83 3.21 10.63 4.63
C ALA A 83 4.21 9.76 5.39
N PHE A 84 4.35 8.50 4.98
CA PHE A 84 5.33 7.59 5.56
C PHE A 84 6.41 7.22 4.54
N GLU A 85 7.66 7.21 4.98
CA GLU A 85 8.80 6.82 4.16
C GLU A 85 9.62 5.69 4.80
N PHE A 86 9.99 4.70 3.98
CA PHE A 86 10.70 3.51 4.42
C PHE A 86 11.94 3.21 3.53
N PRO A 87 12.93 4.12 3.47
CA PRO A 87 14.03 4.08 2.50
C PRO A 87 14.90 2.82 2.57
N ASN A 88 14.89 2.08 3.68
CA ASN A 88 15.69 0.87 3.88
C ASN A 88 14.85 -0.40 4.11
N LEU A 89 13.53 -0.35 3.90
CA LEU A 89 12.67 -1.51 4.07
C LEU A 89 12.99 -2.54 3.00
N THR A 90 13.34 -3.75 3.43
CA THR A 90 13.75 -4.85 2.54
C THR A 90 12.74 -5.99 2.47
N ARG A 91 11.99 -6.23 3.55
CA ARG A 91 11.07 -7.37 3.64
C ARG A 91 9.79 -7.01 4.39
N VAL A 92 8.66 -7.40 3.80
CA VAL A 92 7.33 -7.32 4.42
C VAL A 92 6.65 -8.69 4.32
N ASP A 93 6.21 -9.19 5.47
CA ASP A 93 5.56 -10.49 5.65
C ASP A 93 4.31 -10.28 6.50
N ILE A 94 3.15 -10.40 5.87
CA ILE A 94 1.85 -10.14 6.50
C ILE A 94 1.01 -11.41 6.36
N SER A 95 0.58 -11.97 7.48
CA SER A 95 -0.31 -13.14 7.43
C SER A 95 -1.41 -13.13 8.47
N PHE A 96 -2.58 -13.65 8.09
CA PHE A 96 -3.74 -13.75 8.99
C PHE A 96 -4.19 -12.39 9.59
N CYS A 97 -4.07 -11.31 8.83
CA CYS A 97 -4.52 -9.97 9.19
C CYS A 97 -5.87 -9.67 8.53
N ASN A 98 -6.93 -10.29 9.06
CA ASN A 98 -8.18 -10.46 8.32
C ASN A 98 -8.94 -9.17 8.01
N ARG A 99 -8.78 -8.09 8.79
CA ARG A 99 -9.45 -6.79 8.57
C ARG A 99 -8.59 -5.78 7.79
N LEU A 100 -7.38 -6.15 7.41
CA LEU A 100 -6.47 -5.26 6.71
C LEU A 100 -6.88 -5.17 5.24
N GLU A 101 -7.18 -3.96 4.76
CA GLU A 101 -7.70 -3.72 3.41
C GLU A 101 -6.60 -3.41 2.38
N HIS A 102 -5.50 -2.80 2.84
CA HIS A 102 -4.33 -2.44 2.03
C HIS A 102 -3.04 -2.38 2.88
N VAL A 103 -1.88 -2.35 2.22
CA VAL A 103 -0.56 -2.31 2.89
C VAL A 103 0.14 -0.97 2.71
N PHE A 104 0.14 -0.43 1.49
CA PHE A 104 0.81 0.81 1.14
C PHE A 104 -0.13 1.76 0.43
N THR A 105 0.25 3.03 0.36
CA THR A 105 -0.34 4.01 -0.55
C THR A 105 0.62 4.32 -1.71
N SER A 106 0.11 4.87 -2.81
CA SER A 106 0.91 5.25 -3.97
C SER A 106 2.10 6.16 -3.61
N SER A 107 1.91 7.15 -2.73
CA SER A 107 2.96 8.07 -2.28
C SER A 107 4.10 7.37 -1.53
N MET A 108 3.84 6.24 -0.87
CA MET A 108 4.88 5.49 -0.15
C MET A 108 5.85 4.78 -1.11
N VAL A 109 5.41 4.44 -2.33
CA VAL A 109 6.18 3.62 -3.28
C VAL A 109 7.53 4.24 -3.62
N GLY A 110 7.60 5.57 -3.74
CA GLY A 110 8.85 6.30 -4.00
C GLY A 110 9.93 6.08 -2.92
N SER A 111 9.55 5.66 -1.72
CA SER A 111 10.49 5.35 -0.63
C SER A 111 10.87 3.87 -0.55
N LEU A 112 10.14 2.96 -1.21
CA LEU A 112 10.32 1.50 -1.10
C LEU A 112 11.46 0.96 -2.00
N LEU A 113 12.50 1.76 -2.23
CA LEU A 113 13.58 1.46 -3.20
C LEU A 113 14.45 0.25 -2.82
N GLN A 114 14.39 -0.19 -1.57
CA GLN A 114 15.15 -1.33 -1.05
C GLN A 114 14.30 -2.59 -0.87
N LEU A 115 12.99 -2.52 -1.13
CA LEU A 115 12.08 -3.63 -0.91
C LEU A 115 12.44 -4.78 -1.86
N GLN A 116 12.67 -5.96 -1.30
CA GLN A 116 13.09 -7.17 -2.01
C GLN A 116 12.02 -8.26 -1.96
N GLU A 117 11.32 -8.37 -0.84
CA GLU A 117 10.32 -9.42 -0.58
C GLU A 117 9.04 -8.81 -0.03
N LEU A 118 7.91 -9.15 -0.68
CA LEU A 118 6.57 -8.84 -0.21
C LEU A 118 5.71 -10.11 -0.22
N ASP A 119 5.43 -10.65 0.96
CA ASP A 119 4.57 -11.81 1.16
C ASP A 119 3.31 -11.40 1.94
N ILE A 120 2.14 -11.62 1.33
CA ILE A 120 0.85 -11.37 1.93
C ILE A 120 0.00 -12.64 1.80
N SER A 121 -0.35 -13.22 2.94
CA SER A 121 -0.98 -14.52 3.01
C SER A 121 -2.19 -14.56 3.96
N TRP A 122 -3.33 -15.07 3.53
CA TRP A 122 -4.52 -15.29 4.37
C TRP A 122 -5.10 -14.03 5.02
N CYS A 123 -5.13 -12.90 4.30
CA CYS A 123 -5.76 -11.64 4.72
C CYS A 123 -7.11 -11.46 4.01
N ASN A 124 -8.21 -11.79 4.70
CA ASN A 124 -9.51 -11.97 4.06
C ASN A 124 -10.15 -10.71 3.45
N HIS A 125 -9.95 -9.53 4.05
CA HIS A 125 -10.56 -8.27 3.56
C HIS A 125 -9.59 -7.42 2.72
N MET A 126 -8.39 -7.92 2.40
CA MET A 126 -7.45 -7.21 1.55
C MET A 126 -8.06 -7.05 0.16
N GLU A 127 -8.30 -5.81 -0.27
CA GLU A 127 -8.86 -5.52 -1.60
C GLU A 127 -7.75 -5.14 -2.59
N GLU A 128 -6.73 -4.43 -2.12
CA GLU A 128 -5.60 -3.94 -2.91
C GLU A 128 -4.32 -3.97 -2.08
N VAL A 129 -3.17 -4.15 -2.70
CA VAL A 129 -1.89 -4.06 -1.94
C VAL A 129 -1.46 -2.60 -1.79
N ILE A 130 -1.64 -1.82 -2.86
CA ILE A 130 -1.30 -0.39 -2.95
C ILE A 130 -2.53 0.39 -3.38
N VAL A 131 -3.02 1.26 -2.50
CA VAL A 131 -4.17 2.15 -2.77
C VAL A 131 -3.69 3.54 -3.20
N LYS A 132 -4.53 4.27 -3.93
CA LYS A 132 -4.26 5.67 -4.25
C LYS A 132 -4.46 6.53 -3.00
N ASP A 133 -3.62 7.54 -2.79
CA ASP A 133 -3.68 8.39 -1.58
C ASP A 133 -5.04 9.09 -1.37
N ALA A 134 -5.78 9.40 -2.45
CA ALA A 134 -7.11 10.00 -2.38
C ALA A 134 -8.21 9.05 -1.88
N ASP A 135 -7.99 7.73 -1.94
CA ASP A 135 -8.97 6.71 -1.53
C ASP A 135 -8.86 6.38 -0.03
N VAL A 136 -7.89 6.97 0.69
CA VAL A 136 -7.64 6.74 2.11
C VAL A 136 -8.40 7.75 3.01
N SER A 137 -8.96 8.83 2.44
CA SER A 137 -9.86 9.71 3.18
C SER A 137 -11.20 9.03 3.41
N VAL A 138 -11.58 8.92 4.68
CA VAL A 138 -12.77 8.22 5.16
C VAL A 138 -14.04 8.66 4.42
N GLU A 139 -14.79 7.67 3.96
CA GLU A 139 -16.22 7.64 3.59
C GLU A 139 -16.90 9.01 3.37
N GLU A 140 -16.85 9.48 2.13
CA GLU A 140 -17.91 10.19 1.37
C GLU A 140 -17.24 10.68 0.06
N ASP A 141 -17.92 10.56 -1.09
CA ASP A 141 -17.42 10.85 -2.44
C ASP A 141 -16.53 9.79 -3.13
N LYS A 142 -17.03 8.55 -3.23
CA LYS A 142 -16.63 7.67 -4.34
C LYS A 142 -17.25 8.20 -5.63
N GLU A 143 -16.51 9.05 -6.34
CA GLU A 143 -16.56 9.32 -7.79
C GLU A 143 -15.96 10.70 -8.08
N ARG A 144 -14.63 10.79 -8.14
CA ARG A 144 -13.97 11.86 -8.88
C ARG A 144 -13.01 11.24 -9.87
N GLU A 145 -13.53 10.86 -11.02
CA GLU A 145 -12.72 10.68 -12.22
C GLU A 145 -12.17 12.06 -12.62
N SER A 146 -11.00 12.42 -12.08
CA SER A 146 -10.25 13.54 -12.63
C SER A 146 -9.59 13.05 -13.92
N ASP A 147 -10.22 13.39 -15.05
CA ASP A 147 -9.68 13.24 -16.41
C ASP A 147 -8.61 14.31 -16.71
N GLY A 148 -7.77 14.61 -15.72
CA GLY A 148 -6.70 15.57 -15.79
C GLY A 148 -5.41 14.90 -16.21
N LYS A 149 -4.98 15.17 -17.46
CA LYS A 149 -3.67 14.85 -18.04
C LYS A 149 -2.54 15.07 -17.04
N THR A 150 -2.22 14.02 -16.29
CA THR A 150 -1.16 13.98 -15.29
C THR A 150 0.03 13.32 -15.97
N ASN A 151 1.23 13.88 -15.80
CA ASN A 151 2.46 13.20 -16.16
C ASN A 151 2.40 11.82 -15.49
N LYS A 152 2.26 10.75 -16.29
CA LYS A 152 2.21 9.37 -15.78
C LYS A 152 3.54 9.06 -15.12
N GLU A 153 3.63 9.33 -13.82
CA GLU A 153 4.78 8.94 -13.03
C GLU A 153 4.77 7.41 -12.93
N ILE A 154 5.86 6.79 -13.39
CA ILE A 154 6.03 5.35 -13.30
C ILE A 154 6.50 5.04 -11.89
N LEU A 155 5.72 4.24 -11.17
CA LEU A 155 6.06 3.77 -9.83
C LEU A 155 7.02 2.60 -9.94
N VAL A 156 8.25 2.79 -9.47
CA VAL A 156 9.32 1.79 -9.61
C VAL A 156 9.59 1.12 -8.27
N LEU A 157 9.53 -0.21 -8.25
CA LEU A 157 10.01 -1.04 -7.13
C LEU A 157 11.29 -1.76 -7.59
N PRO A 158 12.44 -1.05 -7.60
CA PRO A 158 13.61 -1.44 -8.39
C PRO A 158 14.31 -2.70 -7.89
N ARG A 159 14.07 -3.09 -6.63
CA ARG A 159 14.72 -4.22 -5.98
C ARG A 159 13.78 -5.37 -5.63
N LEU A 160 12.49 -5.25 -5.93
CA LEU A 160 11.52 -6.29 -5.59
C LEU A 160 11.81 -7.52 -6.44
N LYS A 161 12.17 -8.63 -5.76
CA LYS A 161 12.48 -9.92 -6.37
C LYS A 161 11.31 -10.89 -6.23
N SER A 162 10.69 -10.89 -5.04
CA SER A 162 9.62 -11.82 -4.71
C SER A 162 8.34 -11.08 -4.30
N LEU A 163 7.25 -11.37 -5.01
CA LEU A 163 5.89 -10.96 -4.69
C LEU A 163 5.00 -12.20 -4.57
N ILE A 164 4.56 -12.49 -3.35
CA ILE A 164 3.76 -13.67 -3.02
C ILE A 164 2.41 -13.23 -2.47
N LEU A 165 1.33 -13.61 -3.15
CA LEU A 165 -0.03 -13.27 -2.79
C LEU A 165 -0.86 -14.56 -2.68
N ARG A 166 -1.20 -14.96 -1.45
CA ARG A 166 -1.84 -16.26 -1.16
C ARG A 166 -3.09 -16.12 -0.29
N GLY A 167 -4.17 -16.81 -0.63
CA GLY A 167 -5.36 -16.87 0.21
C GLY A 167 -5.98 -15.50 0.47
N LEU A 168 -6.11 -14.68 -0.56
CA LEU A 168 -6.66 -13.33 -0.50
C LEU A 168 -8.01 -13.29 -1.24
N PRO A 169 -9.12 -13.72 -0.59
CA PRO A 169 -10.41 -13.90 -1.25
C PRO A 169 -11.00 -12.61 -1.83
N CYS A 170 -10.74 -11.46 -1.23
CA CYS A 170 -11.26 -10.15 -1.66
C CYS A 170 -10.27 -9.34 -2.52
N LEU A 171 -9.06 -9.84 -2.78
CA LEU A 171 -8.04 -9.08 -3.52
C LEU A 171 -8.51 -8.89 -4.97
N LYS A 172 -8.72 -7.64 -5.37
CA LYS A 172 -9.16 -7.24 -6.71
C LYS A 172 -7.98 -6.95 -7.64
N GLY A 173 -6.86 -6.45 -7.08
CA GLY A 173 -5.61 -6.22 -7.80
C GLY A 173 -4.45 -5.86 -6.87
N PHE A 174 -3.24 -5.73 -7.42
CA PHE A 174 -2.08 -5.19 -6.69
C PHE A 174 -2.27 -3.69 -6.43
N SER A 175 -2.79 -2.99 -7.43
CA SER A 175 -3.33 -1.62 -7.32
C SER A 175 -4.47 -1.46 -8.31
N LEU A 176 -5.52 -0.70 -8.00
CA LEU A 176 -6.62 -0.39 -8.91
C LEU A 176 -6.54 1.03 -9.48
N GLY A 177 -5.46 1.75 -9.18
CA GLY A 177 -5.13 3.02 -9.79
C GLY A 177 -4.60 2.86 -11.23
N LYS A 178 -4.47 4.00 -11.94
CA LYS A 178 -4.06 4.07 -13.36
C LYS A 178 -2.54 4.26 -13.52
N GLU A 179 -1.79 4.17 -12.42
CA GLU A 179 -0.34 4.31 -12.38
C GLU A 179 0.34 3.11 -13.06
N ASP A 180 1.39 3.41 -13.81
CA ASP A 180 2.22 2.38 -14.44
C ASP A 180 3.28 1.93 -13.42
N PHE A 181 3.53 0.62 -13.33
CA PHE A 181 4.50 0.04 -12.42
C PHE A 181 5.67 -0.61 -13.17
N SER A 182 6.86 -0.54 -12.57
CA SER A 182 8.06 -1.23 -13.08
C SER A 182 8.75 -2.04 -11.97
N PHE A 183 8.97 -3.32 -12.26
CA PHE A 183 9.64 -4.27 -11.38
C PHE A 183 10.82 -4.93 -12.12
N PRO A 184 11.95 -4.21 -12.27
CA PRO A 184 13.05 -4.65 -13.15
C PRO A 184 13.76 -5.92 -12.68
N LEU A 185 13.63 -6.30 -11.41
CA LEU A 185 14.29 -7.47 -10.81
C LEU A 185 13.31 -8.55 -10.32
N LEU A 186 12.02 -8.43 -10.64
CA LEU A 186 11.03 -9.40 -10.18
C LEU A 186 11.30 -10.76 -10.83
N ASP A 187 11.63 -11.74 -10.00
CA ASP A 187 11.95 -13.11 -10.40
C ASP A 187 10.84 -14.09 -10.05
N THR A 188 10.13 -13.83 -8.95
CA THR A 188 9.12 -14.71 -8.37
C THR A 188 7.83 -13.91 -8.20
N LEU A 189 6.80 -14.31 -8.96
CA LEU A 189 5.45 -13.79 -8.81
C LEU A 189 4.49 -14.96 -8.57
N GLU A 190 3.75 -14.90 -7.47
CA GLU A 190 2.83 -15.96 -7.11
C GLU A 190 1.42 -15.46 -6.77
N PHE A 191 0.41 -16.11 -7.36
CA PHE A 191 -1.02 -15.94 -7.03
C PHE A 191 -1.68 -17.28 -6.71
N LYS A 192 -1.91 -17.60 -5.44
CA LYS A 192 -2.64 -18.81 -5.04
C LYS A 192 -3.88 -18.46 -4.22
N TYR A 193 -5.03 -19.02 -4.59
CA TYR A 193 -6.29 -18.83 -3.84
C TYR A 193 -6.76 -17.36 -3.71
N CYS A 194 -6.66 -16.58 -4.80
CA CYS A 194 -7.14 -15.20 -4.89
C CYS A 194 -8.28 -15.07 -5.93
N PRO A 195 -9.50 -15.58 -5.65
CA PRO A 195 -10.58 -15.66 -6.64
C PRO A 195 -11.06 -14.30 -7.19
N ALA A 196 -11.00 -13.23 -6.39
CA ALA A 196 -11.49 -11.91 -6.80
C ALA A 196 -10.56 -11.17 -7.77
N ILE A 197 -9.30 -11.57 -7.92
CA ILE A 197 -8.30 -10.75 -8.65
C ILE A 197 -8.63 -10.66 -10.14
N THR A 198 -8.93 -9.48 -10.67
CA THR A 198 -9.30 -9.31 -12.09
C THR A 198 -8.21 -8.64 -12.91
N THR A 199 -7.36 -7.86 -12.24
CA THR A 199 -6.24 -7.15 -12.86
C THR A 199 -5.10 -7.06 -11.85
N PHE A 200 -3.87 -6.85 -12.32
CA PHE A 200 -2.73 -6.51 -11.46
C PHE A 200 -2.72 -5.01 -11.16
N THR A 201 -2.73 -4.19 -12.22
CA THR A 201 -2.93 -2.73 -12.18
C THR A 201 -3.87 -2.30 -13.31
N LYS A 202 -4.53 -1.13 -13.22
CA LYS A 202 -5.23 -0.56 -14.40
C LYS A 202 -4.27 0.21 -15.33
N GLY A 203 -3.07 0.54 -14.84
CA GLY A 203 -1.96 0.98 -15.68
C GLY A 203 -1.23 -0.20 -16.33
N ASN A 204 0.00 0.05 -16.77
CA ASN A 204 0.88 -0.99 -17.30
C ASN A 204 1.76 -1.60 -16.19
N SER A 205 2.19 -2.84 -16.37
CA SER A 205 3.20 -3.47 -15.50
C SER A 205 4.39 -3.99 -16.30
N ALA A 206 5.57 -3.41 -16.10
CA ALA A 206 6.80 -3.84 -16.76
C ALA A 206 7.59 -4.81 -15.87
N THR A 207 7.79 -6.04 -16.35
CA THR A 207 8.52 -7.10 -15.62
C THR A 207 9.55 -7.82 -16.50
N PRO A 208 10.62 -7.13 -16.94
CA PRO A 208 11.53 -7.64 -17.98
C PRO A 208 12.30 -8.93 -17.63
N GLN A 209 12.40 -9.27 -16.34
CA GLN A 209 13.11 -10.47 -15.87
C GLN A 209 12.16 -11.61 -15.44
N LEU A 210 10.85 -11.34 -15.35
CA LEU A 210 9.89 -12.33 -14.90
C LEU A 210 9.64 -13.33 -16.01
N LYS A 211 9.92 -14.61 -15.75
CA LYS A 211 9.77 -15.69 -16.74
C LYS A 211 8.48 -16.46 -16.53
N GLU A 212 8.16 -16.73 -15.28
CA GLU A 212 7.02 -17.56 -14.91
C GLU A 212 6.27 -16.94 -13.73
N ILE A 213 4.97 -17.22 -13.69
CA ILE A 213 4.06 -16.87 -12.61
C ILE A 213 3.58 -18.17 -11.99
N GLU A 214 3.80 -18.34 -10.70
CA GLU A 214 3.30 -19.48 -9.95
C GLU A 214 1.84 -19.27 -9.56
N THR A 215 1.02 -20.31 -9.75
CA THR A 215 -0.39 -20.28 -9.36
C THR A 215 -0.81 -21.58 -8.69
N ARG A 216 -2.07 -21.65 -8.25
CA ARG A 216 -2.62 -22.90 -7.70
C ARG A 216 -2.75 -24.02 -8.75
N PHE A 217 -2.67 -23.68 -10.04
CA PHE A 217 -2.82 -24.62 -11.16
C PHE A 217 -1.47 -25.04 -11.77
N GLY A 218 -0.35 -24.53 -11.25
CA GLY A 218 0.99 -24.73 -11.82
C GLY A 218 1.66 -23.39 -12.18
N SER A 219 2.81 -23.46 -12.87
CA SER A 219 3.51 -22.28 -13.37
C SER A 219 3.08 -21.93 -14.80
N PHE A 220 3.02 -20.63 -15.10
CA PHE A 220 2.61 -20.07 -16.38
C PHE A 220 3.68 -19.09 -16.87
N TYR A 221 3.99 -19.09 -18.17
CA TYR A 221 4.87 -18.08 -18.73
C TYR A 221 4.32 -16.67 -18.49
N ALA A 222 5.16 -15.81 -17.94
CA ALA A 222 4.85 -14.39 -17.81
C ALA A 222 4.83 -13.77 -19.21
N GLY A 223 3.71 -13.11 -19.57
CA GLY A 223 3.67 -12.24 -20.74
C GLY A 223 4.45 -10.94 -20.52
N GLU A 224 4.44 -10.05 -21.52
CA GLU A 224 5.03 -8.72 -21.39
C GLU A 224 4.36 -7.88 -20.28
N ASP A 225 3.10 -8.20 -19.95
CA ASP A 225 2.31 -7.55 -18.91
C ASP A 225 1.60 -8.58 -18.02
N ILE A 226 1.58 -8.33 -16.70
CA ILE A 226 0.99 -9.23 -15.70
C ILE A 226 -0.53 -9.32 -15.86
N ASN A 227 -1.24 -8.25 -16.24
CA ASN A 227 -2.70 -8.28 -16.38
C ASN A 227 -3.13 -9.32 -17.41
N SER A 228 -2.42 -9.39 -18.54
CA SER A 228 -2.68 -10.40 -19.58
C SER A 228 -2.54 -11.84 -19.06
N SER A 229 -1.62 -12.06 -18.13
CA SER A 229 -1.37 -13.37 -17.53
C SER A 229 -2.48 -13.73 -16.52
N ILE A 230 -2.96 -12.77 -15.72
CA ILE A 230 -4.09 -12.97 -14.79
C ILE A 230 -5.36 -13.40 -15.52
N ILE A 231 -5.67 -12.78 -16.66
CA ILE A 231 -6.85 -13.15 -17.46
C ILE A 231 -6.77 -14.61 -17.92
N LYS A 232 -5.60 -15.06 -18.38
CA LYS A 232 -5.39 -16.46 -18.80
C LYS A 232 -5.53 -17.43 -17.63
N ILE A 233 -4.98 -17.08 -16.46
CA ILE A 233 -5.04 -17.90 -15.24
C ILE A 233 -6.50 -18.07 -14.78
N LYS A 234 -7.37 -17.07 -14.97
CA LYS A 234 -8.79 -17.16 -14.60
C LYS A 234 -9.66 -18.01 -15.52
N GLN A 235 -9.20 -18.32 -16.73
CA GLN A 235 -9.95 -19.13 -17.69
C GLN A 235 -9.77 -20.64 -17.45
N GLN A 236 -8.99 -21.05 -16.43
CA GLN A 236 -8.69 -22.43 -16.06
C GLN A 236 -9.35 -22.81 -14.72
#